data_AF-A0A7Y4AP00-F1
#
_entry.id   AF-A0A7Y4AP00-F1
#
_cell.length_a   1.000
_cell.length_b   1.000
_cell.length_c   1.000
_cell.angle_alpha   90.00
_cell.angle_beta   90.00
_cell.angle_gamma   90.00
#
_symmetry.space_group_name_H-M   'P 1'
#
loop_
_entity.id
_entity.type
_entity.pdbx_description
1 polymer ?
#
loop_
_entity_poly.entity_id
_entity_poly.type
_entity_poly.pdbx_seq_one_letter_code
_entity_poly.pdbx_strand_id
1 'polypeptide(L)'
;MKNFNKYLLLFSLLVNGFFSSFAWSSSSMLEDVSAIAKLIYDSEPQIQATSDVKQISNNQSLTYRITKEEAESDLWSIVIVDEQSNEIVDGGQKLITNIDNMNFHRELDGSLVIKISKYRPGGVNATNWLQAPEGSFYLVKYVYL
;
A
#
# COMPACT_ATOMS: atom_id res chain seq x y z
N MET A 1 14.97 16.52 17.97
CA MET A 1 15.06 15.05 17.82
C MET A 1 13.65 14.48 17.74
N LYS A 2 13.23 13.92 16.59
CA LYS A 2 12.14 12.95 16.35
C LYS A 2 11.59 13.16 14.93
N ASN A 3 11.99 12.28 14.01
CA ASN A 3 11.31 11.97 12.74
C ASN A 3 12.01 10.83 11.99
N PHE A 4 13.24 10.48 12.38
CA PHE A 4 13.98 9.34 11.82
C PHE A 4 13.26 7.98 11.93
N ASN A 5 12.40 7.77 12.93
CA ASN A 5 11.75 6.46 13.12
C ASN A 5 10.60 6.17 12.13
N LYS A 6 9.95 7.20 11.55
CA LYS A 6 8.78 6.98 10.69
C LYS A 6 9.17 6.44 9.31
N TYR A 7 10.31 6.91 8.79
CA TYR A 7 10.88 6.45 7.53
C TYR A 7 11.63 5.12 7.65
N LEU A 8 12.20 4.82 8.83
CA LEU A 8 12.87 3.54 9.10
C LEU A 8 11.88 2.36 9.13
N LEU A 9 10.64 2.58 9.59
CA LEU A 9 9.55 1.59 9.56
C LEU A 9 9.04 1.33 8.14
N LEU A 10 8.95 2.37 7.30
CA LEU A 10 8.64 2.22 5.87
C LEU A 10 9.72 1.38 5.16
N PHE A 11 10.99 1.58 5.52
CA PHE A 11 12.11 0.84 4.94
C PHE A 11 12.18 -0.62 5.43
N SER A 12 11.92 -0.90 6.71
CA SER A 12 11.99 -2.26 7.27
C SER A 12 10.83 -3.16 6.81
N LEU A 13 9.66 -2.59 6.50
CA LEU A 13 8.50 -3.34 6.00
C LEU A 13 8.55 -3.61 4.49
N LEU A 14 9.16 -2.71 3.70
CA LEU A 14 9.48 -2.97 2.29
C LEU A 14 10.37 -4.22 2.14
N VAL A 15 11.28 -4.46 3.08
CA VAL A 15 12.17 -5.64 3.07
C VAL A 15 11.48 -6.91 3.60
N ASN A 16 10.46 -6.82 4.45
CA ASN A 16 9.79 -8.04 4.96
C ASN A 16 8.58 -8.48 4.12
N GLY A 17 7.88 -7.54 3.46
CA GLY A 17 6.75 -7.84 2.58
C GLY A 17 7.14 -8.35 1.20
N PHE A 18 8.30 -7.93 0.68
CA PHE A 18 8.78 -8.36 -0.64
C PHE A 18 9.43 -9.75 -0.59
N PHE A 19 10.35 -10.01 0.35
CA PHE A 19 11.26 -11.16 0.25
C PHE A 19 10.63 -12.53 0.56
N SER A 20 9.40 -12.59 1.08
CA SER A 20 8.74 -13.88 1.38
C SER A 20 8.24 -14.64 0.13
N SER A 21 8.33 -14.03 -1.06
CA SER A 21 7.94 -14.67 -2.33
C SER A 21 9.05 -14.76 -3.40
N PHE A 22 10.26 -14.29 -3.10
CA PHE A 22 11.38 -14.28 -4.05
C PHE A 22 12.46 -15.31 -3.67
N ALA A 23 12.12 -16.59 -3.71
CA ALA A 23 13.14 -17.66 -3.66
C ALA A 23 13.89 -17.83 -5.02
N TRP A 24 13.50 -17.07 -6.05
CA TRP A 24 14.22 -16.94 -7.31
C TRP A 24 13.95 -15.54 -7.90
N SER A 25 14.85 -14.58 -7.71
CA SER A 25 14.83 -13.36 -8.51
C SER A 25 16.14 -13.22 -9.29
N SER A 26 16.03 -12.89 -10.57
CA SER A 26 17.17 -12.56 -11.43
C SER A 26 17.85 -11.26 -10.96
N SER A 27 19.12 -11.08 -11.29
CA SER A 27 19.90 -9.86 -10.97
C SER A 27 19.19 -8.57 -11.39
N SER A 28 18.50 -8.60 -12.52
CA SER A 28 17.74 -7.46 -13.05
C SER A 28 16.58 -7.02 -12.15
N MET A 29 15.84 -7.96 -11.55
CA MET A 29 14.72 -7.61 -10.66
C MET A 29 15.20 -7.03 -9.33
N LEU A 30 16.38 -7.45 -8.84
CA LEU A 30 16.97 -6.88 -7.63
C LEU A 30 17.45 -5.44 -7.87
N GLU A 31 17.97 -5.15 -9.05
CA GLU A 31 18.36 -3.79 -9.45
C GLU A 31 17.14 -2.86 -9.51
N ASP A 32 16.04 -3.31 -10.12
CA ASP A 32 14.79 -2.54 -10.19
C ASP A 32 14.22 -2.25 -8.78
N VAL A 33 14.18 -3.25 -7.89
CA VAL A 33 13.70 -3.09 -6.51
C VAL A 33 14.61 -2.12 -5.73
N SER A 34 15.92 -2.23 -5.89
CA SER A 34 16.88 -1.33 -5.24
C SER A 34 16.73 0.11 -5.73
N ALA A 35 16.49 0.32 -7.03
CA ALA A 35 16.26 1.64 -7.61
C ALA A 35 14.97 2.28 -7.08
N ILE A 36 13.88 1.50 -6.97
CA ILE A 36 12.60 1.98 -6.40
C ILE A 36 12.77 2.33 -4.92
N ALA A 37 13.43 1.47 -4.14
CA ALA A 37 13.66 1.73 -2.72
C ALA A 37 14.50 3.00 -2.50
N LYS A 38 15.52 3.21 -3.33
CA LYS A 38 16.34 4.43 -3.31
C LYS A 38 15.49 5.65 -3.67
N LEU A 39 14.67 5.57 -4.71
CA LEU A 39 13.78 6.66 -5.12
C LEU A 39 12.79 7.02 -4.00
N ILE A 40 12.15 6.05 -3.35
CA ILE A 40 11.27 6.27 -2.19
C ILE A 40 12.02 6.95 -1.05
N TYR A 41 13.27 6.54 -0.79
CA TYR A 41 14.08 7.09 0.29
C TYR A 41 14.54 8.52 0.01
N ASP A 42 14.91 8.82 -1.24
CA ASP A 42 15.39 10.13 -1.67
C ASP A 42 14.24 11.13 -1.92
N SER A 43 13.00 10.64 -2.13
CA SER A 43 11.82 11.49 -2.33
C SER A 43 11.21 11.98 -1.01
N GLU A 44 10.83 13.26 -0.95
CA GLU A 44 9.86 13.76 0.04
C GLU A 44 8.44 13.54 -0.51
N PRO A 45 7.68 12.53 -0.04
CA PRO A 45 6.39 12.21 -0.66
C PRO A 45 5.37 13.32 -0.42
N GLN A 46 4.61 13.64 -1.45
CA GLN A 46 3.41 14.44 -1.29
C GLN A 46 2.36 13.61 -0.57
N ILE A 47 1.89 14.13 0.57
CA ILE A 47 0.90 13.47 1.41
C ILE A 47 -0.48 13.97 1.00
N GLN A 48 -1.28 13.07 0.44
CA GLN A 48 -2.69 13.32 0.15
C GLN A 48 -3.53 12.55 1.18
N ALA A 49 -4.17 13.27 2.08
CA ALA A 49 -5.21 12.68 2.94
C ALA A 49 -6.35 12.25 2.01
N THR A 50 -6.57 10.94 1.90
CA THR A 50 -7.52 10.40 0.91
C THR A 50 -8.94 10.34 1.43
N SER A 51 -9.17 10.45 2.74
CA SER A 51 -10.53 10.46 3.28
C SER A 51 -10.66 10.95 4.72
N ASP A 52 -11.90 11.33 5.08
CA ASP A 52 -12.40 11.34 6.45
C ASP A 52 -12.17 10.00 7.16
N VAL A 53 -12.21 10.02 8.49
CA VAL A 53 -12.17 8.82 9.33
C VAL A 53 -13.24 7.83 8.85
N LYS A 54 -12.79 6.61 8.56
CA LYS A 54 -13.60 5.46 8.20
C LYS A 54 -13.73 4.54 9.41
N GLN A 55 -14.84 3.81 9.47
CA GLN A 55 -15.07 2.84 10.52
C GLN A 55 -15.57 1.54 9.90
N ILE A 56 -15.00 0.42 10.33
CA ILE A 56 -15.52 -0.92 10.02
C ILE A 56 -15.71 -1.71 11.30
N SER A 57 -16.80 -2.48 11.38
CA SER A 57 -16.99 -3.51 12.39
C SER A 57 -16.57 -4.88 11.87
N ASN A 58 -16.60 -5.88 12.76
CA ASN A 58 -16.25 -7.24 12.41
C ASN A 58 -17.08 -7.75 11.20
N ASN A 59 -16.43 -8.38 10.23
CA ASN A 59 -16.96 -8.84 8.92
C ASN A 59 -17.39 -7.77 7.92
N GLN A 60 -17.22 -6.48 8.22
CA GLN A 60 -17.43 -5.42 7.23
C GLN A 60 -16.21 -5.26 6.32
N SER A 61 -16.47 -4.83 5.09
CA SER A 61 -15.43 -4.45 4.14
C SER A 61 -15.80 -3.15 3.46
N LEU A 62 -14.83 -2.25 3.29
CA LEU A 62 -14.94 -1.10 2.41
C LEU A 62 -14.28 -1.41 1.07
N THR A 63 -14.68 -0.64 0.08
CA THR A 63 -14.07 -0.69 -1.25
C THR A 63 -13.53 0.68 -1.57
N TYR A 64 -12.24 0.74 -1.91
CA TYR A 64 -11.57 1.93 -2.40
C TYR A 64 -11.26 1.72 -3.88
N ARG A 65 -11.88 2.54 -4.75
CA ARG A 65 -11.65 2.48 -6.19
C ARG A 65 -10.64 3.55 -6.58
N ILE A 66 -9.67 3.15 -7.37
CA ILE A 66 -8.63 3.99 -7.94
C ILE A 66 -8.85 4.00 -9.44
N THR A 67 -8.87 5.18 -10.07
CA THR A 67 -9.10 5.25 -11.52
C THR A 67 -7.92 4.64 -12.28
N LYS A 68 -8.12 4.37 -13.57
CA LYS A 68 -7.03 3.88 -14.43
C LYS A 68 -5.86 4.88 -14.42
N GLU A 69 -6.16 6.16 -14.57
CA GLU A 69 -5.18 7.24 -14.62
C GLU A 69 -4.39 7.34 -13.31
N GLU A 70 -5.06 7.19 -12.16
CA GLU A 70 -4.38 7.16 -10.86
C GLU A 70 -3.55 5.89 -10.67
N ALA A 71 -4.01 4.74 -11.18
CA ALA A 71 -3.30 3.47 -11.10
C ALA A 71 -2.13 3.38 -12.08
N GLU A 72 -2.11 4.21 -13.12
CA GLU A 72 -1.01 4.40 -14.08
C GLU A 72 -0.10 5.57 -13.69
N SER A 73 -0.51 6.38 -12.70
CA SER A 73 0.33 7.43 -12.14
C SER A 73 1.63 6.83 -11.57
N ASP A 74 2.71 7.61 -11.69
CA ASP A 74 4.01 7.28 -11.13
C ASP A 74 3.95 7.00 -9.62
N LEU A 75 4.96 6.26 -9.15
CA LEU A 75 5.08 5.61 -7.84
C LEU A 75 4.31 6.26 -6.69
N TRP A 76 3.40 5.48 -6.08
CA TRP A 76 2.61 5.93 -4.93
C TRP A 76 2.27 4.78 -3.98
N SER A 77 1.85 5.08 -2.75
CA SER A 77 1.42 4.08 -1.77
C SER A 77 0.15 4.50 -1.04
N ILE A 78 -0.62 3.51 -0.57
CA ILE A 78 -1.73 3.71 0.37
C ILE A 78 -1.34 3.06 1.69
N VAL A 79 -1.61 3.76 2.79
CA VAL A 79 -1.54 3.21 4.14
C VAL A 79 -2.85 3.40 4.88
N ILE A 80 -3.19 2.42 5.72
CA ILE A 80 -4.23 2.49 6.73
C ILE A 80 -3.58 2.88 8.05
N VAL A 81 -4.06 3.97 8.66
CA VAL A 81 -3.61 4.44 9.96
C VAL A 81 -4.74 4.28 10.96
N ASP A 82 -4.46 3.59 12.06
CA ASP A 82 -5.41 3.44 13.17
C ASP A 82 -5.63 4.80 13.84
N GLU A 83 -6.89 5.15 14.09
CA GLU A 83 -7.24 6.47 14.63
C GLU A 83 -6.83 6.63 16.10
N GLN A 84 -6.82 5.54 16.88
CA GLN A 84 -6.50 5.60 18.31
C GLN A 84 -5.00 5.67 18.55
N SER A 85 -4.21 4.83 17.88
CA SER A 85 -2.76 4.81 18.05
C SER A 85 -2.03 5.83 17.18
N ASN A 86 -2.65 6.28 16.09
CA ASN A 86 -2.04 7.09 15.05
C ASN A 86 -0.82 6.40 14.38
N GLU A 87 -0.83 5.07 14.34
CA GLU A 87 0.21 4.22 13.76
C GLU A 87 -0.32 3.46 12.52
N ILE A 88 0.60 3.10 11.62
CA ILE A 88 0.26 2.29 10.45
C ILE A 88 -0.17 0.90 10.93
N VAL A 89 -1.30 0.44 10.43
CA VAL A 89 -1.84 -0.88 10.74
C VAL A 89 -1.02 -1.95 10.04
N ASP A 90 -0.67 -3.02 10.74
CA ASP A 90 0.05 -4.14 10.14
C ASP A 90 -0.77 -4.77 8.99
N GLY A 91 -0.10 -5.05 7.87
CA GLY A 91 -0.75 -5.44 6.61
C GLY A 91 -1.65 -4.36 5.97
N GLY A 92 -1.73 -3.17 6.56
CA GLY A 92 -2.51 -2.02 6.10
C GLY A 92 -1.76 -1.12 5.13
N GLN A 93 -0.66 -1.59 4.55
CA GLN A 93 0.13 -0.83 3.57
C GLN A 93 0.18 -1.55 2.22
N LYS A 94 0.05 -0.76 1.15
CA LYS A 94 0.25 -1.22 -0.22
C LYS A 94 1.08 -0.20 -0.99
N LEU A 95 2.24 -0.61 -1.49
CA LEU A 95 2.93 0.12 -2.55
C LEU A 95 2.21 -0.16 -3.86
N ILE A 96 2.00 0.86 -4.69
CA ILE A 96 1.42 0.75 -6.03
C ILE A 96 2.40 1.42 -6.99
N THR A 97 2.88 0.64 -7.96
CA THR A 97 3.87 1.11 -8.93
C THR A 97 3.31 0.95 -10.34
N ASN A 98 3.69 1.85 -11.26
CA ASN A 98 3.39 1.74 -12.69
C ASN A 98 4.22 0.65 -13.38
N ILE A 99 5.17 0.03 -12.68
CA ILE A 99 5.83 -1.16 -13.21
C ILE A 99 4.79 -2.27 -13.17
N ASP A 100 4.48 -2.84 -14.34
CA ASP A 100 3.50 -3.91 -14.64
C ASP A 100 3.57 -5.19 -13.76
N ASN A 101 4.35 -5.20 -12.68
CA ASN A 101 4.87 -6.40 -12.03
C ASN A 101 4.48 -6.58 -10.56
N MET A 102 3.41 -5.93 -10.10
CA MET A 102 2.81 -6.31 -8.81
C MET A 102 1.45 -6.94 -9.05
N ASN A 103 1.18 -8.01 -8.31
CA ASN A 103 0.07 -8.97 -8.42
C ASN A 103 -1.35 -8.38 -8.32
N PHE A 104 -1.60 -7.14 -8.69
CA PHE A 104 -2.91 -6.53 -8.65
C PHE A 104 -3.81 -7.07 -9.76
N HIS A 105 -5.04 -7.35 -9.40
CA HIS A 105 -6.09 -7.63 -10.35
C HIS A 105 -6.67 -6.31 -10.85
N ARG A 106 -6.54 -6.00 -12.14
CA ARG A 106 -7.17 -4.82 -12.74
C ARG A 106 -8.57 -5.16 -13.24
N GLU A 107 -9.50 -4.22 -13.08
CA GLU A 107 -10.82 -4.29 -13.69
C GLU A 107 -10.73 -4.10 -15.22
N LEU A 108 -11.81 -4.40 -15.94
CA LEU A 108 -11.84 -4.27 -17.41
C LEU A 108 -11.56 -2.85 -17.92
N ASP A 109 -11.91 -1.83 -17.13
CA ASP A 109 -11.66 -0.42 -17.43
C ASP A 109 -10.24 0.04 -17.05
N GLY A 110 -9.39 -0.86 -16.56
CA GLY A 110 -8.02 -0.58 -16.11
C GLY A 110 -7.92 -0.02 -14.69
N SER A 111 -9.05 0.23 -14.02
CA SER A 111 -9.10 0.68 -12.63
C SER A 111 -8.64 -0.40 -11.65
N LEU A 112 -8.30 0.02 -10.42
CA LEU A 112 -8.01 -0.87 -9.31
C LEU A 112 -9.10 -0.76 -8.25
N VAL A 113 -9.58 -1.92 -7.80
CA VAL A 113 -10.54 -2.03 -6.70
C VAL A 113 -9.83 -2.65 -5.52
N ILE A 114 -9.56 -1.84 -4.48
CA ILE A 114 -8.94 -2.30 -3.24
C ILE A 114 -10.02 -2.62 -2.21
N LYS A 115 -10.03 -3.85 -1.72
CA LYS A 115 -10.84 -4.27 -0.57
C LYS A 115 -10.11 -3.91 0.72
N ILE A 116 -10.83 -3.28 1.63
CA ILE A 116 -10.33 -2.91 2.95
C ILE A 116 -11.17 -3.65 3.98
N SER A 117 -10.56 -4.55 4.75
CA SER A 117 -11.25 -5.36 5.74
C SER A 117 -10.26 -5.92 6.75
N LYS A 118 -10.75 -6.30 7.93
CA LYS A 118 -9.93 -6.99 8.94
C LYS A 118 -9.38 -8.32 8.45
N TYR A 119 -10.23 -9.10 7.79
CA TYR A 119 -9.87 -10.42 7.29
C TYR A 119 -9.65 -10.41 5.79
N ARG A 120 -8.70 -11.22 5.35
CA ARG A 120 -8.37 -11.40 3.95
C ARG A 120 -9.57 -11.96 3.18
N PRO A 121 -10.05 -11.29 2.12
CA PRO A 121 -11.09 -11.85 1.27
C PRO A 121 -10.52 -13.04 0.47
N GLY A 122 -11.40 -13.95 0.05
CA GLY A 122 -11.03 -15.03 -0.88
C GLY A 122 -10.96 -14.57 -2.33
N GLY A 123 -10.38 -15.43 -3.19
CA GLY A 123 -10.40 -15.28 -4.64
C GLY A 123 -9.55 -14.12 -5.17
N VAL A 124 -9.96 -13.57 -6.32
CA VAL A 124 -9.22 -12.50 -7.04
C VAL A 124 -9.05 -11.21 -6.22
N ASN A 125 -9.93 -10.97 -5.26
CA ASN A 125 -9.87 -9.81 -4.38
C ASN A 125 -8.77 -9.92 -3.32
N ALA A 126 -8.25 -11.13 -3.06
CA ALA A 126 -7.20 -11.37 -2.07
C ALA A 126 -5.88 -10.66 -2.42
N THR A 127 -5.67 -10.38 -3.70
CA THR A 127 -4.49 -9.71 -4.24
C THR A 127 -4.64 -8.19 -4.20
N ASN A 128 -5.87 -7.68 -4.25
CA ASN A 128 -6.19 -6.27 -4.07
C ASN A 128 -6.77 -5.98 -2.67
N TRP A 129 -6.20 -6.59 -1.64
CA TRP A 129 -6.65 -6.38 -0.28
C TRP A 129 -5.66 -5.56 0.54
N LEU A 130 -6.20 -4.75 1.45
CA LEU A 130 -5.54 -4.01 2.51
C LEU A 130 -6.18 -4.35 3.85
N GLN A 131 -5.35 -4.70 4.83
CA GLN A 131 -5.85 -4.97 6.17
C GLN A 131 -6.21 -3.66 6.87
N ALA A 132 -7.34 -3.67 7.59
CA ALA A 132 -7.76 -2.57 8.45
C ALA A 132 -8.12 -3.09 9.85
N PRO A 133 -8.01 -2.24 10.89
CA PRO A 133 -8.41 -2.61 12.23
C PRO A 133 -9.93 -2.66 12.33
N GLU A 134 -10.46 -3.27 13.40
CA GLU A 134 -11.85 -2.96 13.77
C GLU A 134 -11.89 -1.59 14.42
N GLY A 135 -12.93 -0.82 14.09
CA GLY A 135 -13.05 0.54 14.58
C GLY A 135 -12.54 1.55 13.56
N SER A 136 -12.11 2.68 14.08
CA SER A 136 -11.83 3.89 13.32
C SER A 136 -10.42 3.88 12.73
N PHE A 137 -10.29 4.21 11.46
CA PHE A 137 -9.02 4.38 10.76
C PHE A 137 -9.16 5.44 9.68
N TYR A 138 -8.04 5.89 9.12
CA TYR A 138 -8.05 6.76 7.95
C TYR A 138 -7.03 6.30 6.91
N LEU A 139 -7.25 6.71 5.66
CA LEU A 139 -6.37 6.41 4.55
C LEU A 139 -5.44 7.58 4.28
N VAL A 140 -4.16 7.27 4.04
CA VAL A 140 -3.16 8.24 3.59
C VAL A 140 -2.55 7.73 2.29
N LYS A 141 -2.56 8.59 1.27
CA LYS A 141 -1.88 8.34 0.00
C LYS A 141 -0.57 9.12 -0.01
N TYR A 142 0.53 8.42 -0.26
CA TYR A 142 1.84 9.01 -0.48
C TYR A 142 2.15 8.95 -1.97
N VAL A 143 2.50 10.08 -2.57
CA VAL A 143 2.92 10.17 -3.97
C VAL A 143 4.39 10.58 -3.98
N TYR A 144 5.25 9.75 -4.59
CA TYR A 144 6.71 9.90 -4.52
C TYR A 144 7.30 10.63 -5.73
N LEU A 145 6.55 10.73 -6.83
CA LEU A 145 6.87 11.44 -8.07
C LEU A 145 5.63 12.11 -8.65
#